data_AF-X0VAV0-F1
#
_entry.id   AF-X0VAV0-F1
#
_cell.length_a   1.000
_cell.length_b   1.000
_cell.length_c   1.000
_cell.angle_alpha   90.00
_cell.angle_beta   90.00
_cell.angle_gamma   90.00
#
_symmetry.space_group_name_H-M   'P 1'
#
loop_
_entity.id
_entity.type
_entity.pdbx_description
1 polymer ?
#
loop_
_entity_poly.entity_id
_entity_poly.type
_entity_poly.pdbx_seq_one_letter_code
_entity_poly.pdbx_strand_id
1 'polypeptide(L)'
;MDNDTEFTLFLTNQGDNEKGTRMVCDWWRSRSYVKYIYNDPPLFPGASRAKVFQVAHDMGFEYIITVDDDSCLNPHAIDQIVEVADNHPEYHAISGWFRNREKKYLLGGRKDSETGQHTNYKYKMGVHEADYISNGFRLIRLNPLVLPDVNYTVGYTDWDYAEQLAKQGLSMAVTGNAGGYHKHMKNNQGEMVPAYNPLRYYVRSRERTQQMKEYFMSKWGYYPD
;
A
#
# COMPACT_ATOMS: atom_id res chain seq x y z
N MET A 1 -30.06 16.36 -8.67
CA MET A 1 -28.61 16.36 -8.85
C MET A 1 -28.18 14.99 -8.39
N ASP A 2 -28.00 14.07 -9.34
CA ASP A 2 -27.58 12.70 -9.07
C ASP A 2 -26.09 12.74 -8.71
N ASN A 3 -25.80 12.87 -7.42
CA ASN A 3 -24.44 12.80 -6.89
C ASN A 3 -24.20 11.44 -6.23
N ASP A 4 -24.63 10.36 -6.88
CA ASP A 4 -24.22 8.99 -6.56
C ASP A 4 -22.79 8.77 -7.06
N THR A 5 -21.84 9.57 -6.54
CA THR A 5 -20.43 9.24 -6.76
C THR A 5 -20.09 8.12 -5.79
N GLU A 6 -20.20 6.88 -6.26
CA GLU A 6 -19.90 5.67 -5.47
C GLU A 6 -18.44 5.62 -4.98
N PHE A 7 -17.54 6.43 -5.54
CA PHE A 7 -16.14 6.51 -5.11
C PHE A 7 -15.53 7.91 -5.26
N THR A 8 -14.41 8.16 -4.58
CA THR A 8 -13.54 9.32 -4.80
C THR A 8 -12.10 8.85 -5.00
N LEU A 9 -11.44 9.34 -6.06
CA LEU A 9 -10.03 9.07 -6.29
C LEU A 9 -9.16 10.13 -5.59
N PHE A 10 -8.45 9.72 -4.54
CA PHE A 10 -7.45 10.56 -3.90
C PHE A 10 -6.11 10.48 -4.63
N LEU A 11 -5.84 11.45 -5.51
CA LEU A 11 -4.55 11.54 -6.19
C LEU A 11 -3.55 12.28 -5.28
N THR A 12 -2.60 11.54 -4.71
CA THR A 12 -1.67 12.08 -3.73
C THR A 12 -0.27 12.23 -4.31
N ASN A 13 0.24 13.46 -4.39
CA ASN A 13 1.60 13.76 -4.80
C ASN A 13 2.47 14.03 -3.56
N GLN A 14 3.53 13.23 -3.37
CA GLN A 14 4.48 13.31 -2.25
C GLN A 14 5.49 14.46 -2.35
N GLY A 15 5.16 15.54 -3.05
CA GLY A 15 6.05 16.68 -3.29
C GLY A 15 6.96 16.50 -4.51
N ASP A 16 6.65 15.54 -5.38
CA ASP A 16 7.31 15.35 -6.66
C ASP A 16 6.93 16.46 -7.64
N ASN A 17 7.95 17.18 -8.09
CA ASN A 17 7.88 18.31 -8.99
C ASN A 17 8.49 18.01 -10.36
N GLU A 18 8.72 16.74 -10.69
CA GLU A 18 9.10 16.36 -12.05
C GLU A 18 8.01 16.78 -13.05
N LYS A 19 8.44 17.22 -14.24
CA LYS A 19 7.53 17.69 -15.29
C LYS A 19 6.50 16.62 -15.67
N GLY A 20 6.93 15.37 -15.78
CA GLY A 20 6.07 14.23 -16.11
C GLY A 20 4.97 14.03 -15.07
N THR A 21 5.35 13.94 -13.80
CA THR A 21 4.43 13.80 -12.67
C THR A 21 3.42 14.93 -12.62
N ARG A 22 3.87 16.19 -12.74
CA ARG A 22 2.96 17.35 -12.76
C ARG A 22 1.94 17.29 -13.90
N MET A 23 2.38 16.94 -15.12
CA MET A 23 1.48 16.81 -16.26
C MET A 23 0.39 15.75 -16.03
N VAL A 24 0.77 14.60 -15.46
CA VAL A 24 -0.18 13.53 -15.11
C VAL A 24 -1.14 14.00 -14.02
N CYS A 25 -0.63 14.64 -12.97
CA CYS A 25 -1.45 15.19 -11.89
C CYS A 25 -2.43 16.26 -12.38
N ASP A 26 -1.98 17.17 -13.24
CA ASP A 26 -2.80 18.23 -13.84
C ASP A 26 -3.93 17.66 -14.69
N TRP A 27 -3.62 16.63 -15.47
CA TRP A 27 -4.63 15.94 -16.26
C TRP A 27 -5.67 15.30 -15.35
N TRP A 28 -5.28 14.52 -14.35
CA TRP A 28 -6.22 13.83 -13.45
C TRP A 28 -7.00 14.75 -12.50
N ARG A 29 -6.41 15.82 -11.96
CA ARG A 29 -7.11 16.68 -10.99
C ARG A 29 -8.28 17.48 -11.57
N SER A 30 -8.42 17.50 -12.89
CA SER A 30 -9.55 18.16 -13.56
C SER A 30 -10.86 17.35 -13.54
N ARG A 31 -10.82 16.08 -13.09
CA ARG A 31 -12.03 15.24 -13.01
C ARG A 31 -12.76 15.50 -11.69
N SER A 32 -14.09 15.57 -11.73
CA SER A 32 -14.93 15.88 -10.57
C SER A 32 -14.82 14.87 -9.43
N TYR A 33 -14.55 13.61 -9.73
CA TYR A 33 -14.36 12.53 -8.75
C TYR A 33 -12.94 12.43 -8.19
N VAL A 34 -12.04 13.36 -8.55
CA VAL A 34 -10.63 13.35 -8.11
C VAL A 34 -10.40 14.43 -7.06
N LYS A 35 -9.88 14.01 -5.90
CA LYS A 35 -9.32 14.92 -4.88
C LYS A 35 -7.80 14.88 -4.95
N TYR A 36 -7.21 15.98 -5.41
CA TYR A 36 -5.77 16.13 -5.48
C TYR A 36 -5.20 16.60 -4.14
N ILE A 37 -4.26 15.84 -3.59
CA ILE A 37 -3.54 16.16 -2.36
C ILE A 37 -2.06 16.35 -2.71
N TYR A 38 -1.60 17.58 -2.61
CA TYR A 38 -0.17 17.92 -2.72
C TYR A 38 0.44 18.05 -1.33
N ASN A 39 1.59 17.41 -1.12
CA ASN A 39 2.33 17.47 0.12
C ASN A 39 3.51 18.44 0.00
N ASP A 40 3.38 19.57 0.67
CA ASP A 40 4.43 20.59 0.82
C ASP A 40 4.57 20.96 2.31
N PRO A 41 5.70 20.63 2.96
CA PRO A 41 6.87 19.94 2.40
C PRO A 41 6.59 18.47 1.99
N PRO A 42 7.49 17.84 1.20
CA PRO A 42 7.39 16.43 0.84
C PRO A 42 7.18 15.53 2.06
N LEU A 43 6.18 14.65 2.00
CA LEU A 43 5.88 13.68 3.05
C LEU A 43 6.33 12.28 2.64
N PHE A 44 6.83 11.52 3.61
CA PHE A 44 7.08 10.09 3.43
C PHE A 44 5.76 9.30 3.28
N PRO A 45 5.81 8.07 2.71
CA PRO A 45 4.59 7.30 2.42
C PRO A 45 3.66 7.07 3.61
N GLY A 46 4.19 6.83 4.82
CA GLY A 46 3.39 6.65 6.04
C GLY A 46 2.58 7.90 6.37
N ALA A 47 3.26 9.05 6.51
CA ALA A 47 2.62 10.34 6.78
C ALA A 47 1.64 10.77 5.68
N SER A 48 2.01 10.55 4.41
CA SER A 48 1.14 10.82 3.28
C SER A 48 -0.15 9.99 3.33
N ARG A 49 -0.07 8.69 3.65
CA ARG A 49 -1.25 7.82 3.78
C ARG A 49 -2.10 8.20 4.99
N ALA A 50 -1.48 8.44 6.15
CA ALA A 50 -2.21 8.85 7.36
C ALA A 50 -3.06 10.11 7.11
N LYS A 51 -2.51 11.11 6.40
CA LYS A 51 -3.25 12.30 5.98
C LYS A 51 -4.46 11.96 5.11
N VAL A 52 -4.30 11.09 4.11
CA VAL A 52 -5.39 10.68 3.21
C VAL A 52 -6.45 9.87 3.96
N PHE A 53 -6.04 8.98 4.87
CA PHE A 53 -6.95 8.15 5.66
C PHE A 53 -7.82 9.01 6.56
N GLN A 54 -7.22 10.00 7.24
CA GLN A 54 -7.96 10.97 8.04
C GLN A 54 -8.96 11.76 7.19
N VAL A 55 -8.53 12.29 6.03
CA VAL A 55 -9.44 13.03 5.14
C VAL A 55 -10.59 12.16 4.64
N ALA A 56 -10.32 10.90 4.26
CA ALA A 56 -11.36 9.98 3.81
C ALA A 56 -12.35 9.64 4.94
N HIS A 57 -11.85 9.39 6.15
CA HIS A 57 -12.67 9.16 7.33
C HIS A 57 -13.54 10.37 7.67
N ASP A 58 -12.97 11.59 7.66
CA ASP A 58 -13.71 12.82 7.96
C ASP A 58 -14.78 13.14 6.91
N MET A 59 -14.62 12.61 5.70
CA MET A 59 -15.64 12.66 4.63
C MET A 59 -16.73 11.60 4.77
N GLY A 60 -16.63 10.70 5.76
CA GLY A 60 -17.61 9.65 6.00
C GLY A 60 -17.49 8.43 5.09
N PHE A 61 -16.34 8.21 4.45
CA PHE A 61 -16.12 6.97 3.69
C PHE A 61 -16.02 5.78 4.65
N GLU A 62 -16.63 4.66 4.26
CA GLU A 62 -16.51 3.40 4.99
C GLU A 62 -15.17 2.70 4.73
N TYR A 63 -14.73 2.75 3.48
CA TYR A 63 -13.52 2.08 3.00
C TYR A 63 -12.54 3.07 2.38
N ILE A 64 -11.25 2.74 2.47
CA ILE A 64 -10.23 3.30 1.59
C ILE A 64 -9.46 2.18 0.91
N ILE A 65 -9.21 2.34 -0.39
CA ILE A 65 -8.38 1.44 -1.17
C ILE A 65 -7.08 2.17 -1.51
N THR A 66 -5.94 1.59 -1.14
CA THR A 66 -4.63 2.10 -1.55
C THR A 66 -4.12 1.32 -2.74
N VAL A 67 -3.59 2.03 -3.74
CA VAL A 67 -2.97 1.46 -4.95
C VAL A 67 -1.65 2.19 -5.18
N ASP A 68 -0.55 1.45 -5.35
CA ASP A 68 0.73 2.05 -5.74
C ASP A 68 0.67 2.57 -7.18
N ASP A 69 1.38 3.66 -7.48
CA ASP A 69 1.32 4.40 -8.75
C ASP A 69 1.98 3.65 -9.93
N ASP A 70 2.76 2.62 -9.63
CA ASP A 70 3.34 1.68 -10.59
C ASP A 70 2.52 0.40 -10.76
N SER A 71 1.28 0.37 -10.25
CA SER A 71 0.37 -0.77 -10.35
C SER A 71 -0.77 -0.55 -11.33
N CYS A 72 -1.23 -1.62 -11.95
CA CYS A 72 -2.38 -1.65 -12.85
C CYS A 72 -3.34 -2.76 -12.40
N LEU A 73 -4.50 -2.36 -11.89
CA LEU A 73 -5.51 -3.29 -11.39
C LEU A 73 -6.26 -3.98 -12.54
N ASN A 74 -6.75 -5.19 -12.30
CA ASN A 74 -7.74 -5.77 -13.19
C ASN A 74 -9.03 -4.91 -13.18
N PRO A 75 -9.82 -4.89 -14.28
CA PRO A 75 -11.01 -4.04 -14.38
C PRO A 75 -12.04 -4.20 -13.25
N HIS A 76 -12.11 -5.38 -12.64
CA HIS A 76 -13.05 -5.70 -11.56
C HIS A 76 -12.38 -5.78 -10.18
N ALA A 77 -11.10 -5.43 -10.05
CA ALA A 77 -10.36 -5.65 -8.80
C ALA A 77 -10.93 -4.82 -7.63
N ILE A 78 -11.43 -3.62 -7.90
CA ILE A 78 -12.05 -2.75 -6.89
C ILE A 78 -13.36 -3.40 -6.40
N ASP A 79 -14.27 -3.72 -7.31
CA ASP A 79 -15.55 -4.36 -6.96
C ASP A 79 -15.32 -5.67 -6.19
N GLN A 80 -14.36 -6.48 -6.64
CA GLN A 80 -14.01 -7.76 -6.01
C GLN A 80 -13.43 -7.59 -4.61
N ILE A 81 -12.61 -6.57 -4.35
CA ILE A 81 -12.04 -6.39 -3.00
C ILE A 81 -13.07 -5.81 -2.03
N VAL A 82 -14.00 -4.98 -2.53
CA VAL A 82 -15.15 -4.49 -1.75
C VAL A 82 -16.10 -5.64 -1.43
N GLU A 83 -16.49 -6.46 -2.41
CA GLU A 83 -17.33 -7.64 -2.20
C GLU A 83 -16.71 -8.61 -1.19
N VAL A 84 -15.39 -8.81 -1.24
CA VAL A 84 -14.67 -9.62 -0.26
C VAL A 84 -14.73 -8.99 1.14
N ALA A 85 -14.59 -7.67 1.25
CA ALA A 85 -14.69 -6.98 2.54
C ALA A 85 -16.10 -7.11 3.12
N ASP A 86 -17.14 -6.88 2.33
CA ASP A 86 -18.54 -6.96 2.76
C ASP A 86 -18.92 -8.37 3.23
N ASN A 87 -18.41 -9.41 2.56
CA ASN A 87 -18.64 -10.80 2.94
C ASN A 87 -17.79 -11.29 4.13
N HIS A 88 -16.76 -10.53 4.50
CA HIS A 88 -15.86 -10.85 5.60
C HIS A 88 -15.68 -9.65 6.56
N PRO A 89 -16.75 -9.27 7.29
CA PRO A 89 -16.72 -8.13 8.20
C PRO A 89 -15.77 -8.32 9.40
N GLU A 90 -15.33 -9.55 9.69
CA GLU A 90 -14.34 -9.86 10.71
C GLU A 90 -12.94 -9.29 10.40
N TYR A 91 -12.64 -8.99 9.14
CA TYR A 91 -11.36 -8.41 8.74
C TYR A 91 -11.46 -6.89 8.59
N HIS A 92 -10.56 -6.21 9.30
CA HIS A 92 -10.43 -4.76 9.24
C HIS A 92 -9.74 -4.30 7.95
N ALA A 93 -8.75 -5.05 7.49
CA ALA A 93 -8.04 -4.76 6.26
C ALA A 93 -7.81 -6.01 5.41
N ILE A 94 -8.00 -5.87 4.10
CA ILE A 94 -7.88 -6.96 3.14
C ILE A 94 -6.98 -6.53 2.00
N SER A 95 -6.01 -7.36 1.66
CA SER A 95 -5.05 -7.08 0.59
C SER A 95 -5.21 -8.04 -0.58
N GLY A 96 -5.05 -7.54 -1.80
CA GLY A 96 -5.24 -8.34 -3.00
C GLY A 96 -4.00 -9.15 -3.37
N TRP A 97 -3.86 -9.44 -4.66
CA TRP A 97 -2.68 -10.06 -5.23
C TRP A 97 -2.07 -9.22 -6.34
N PHE A 98 -0.76 -9.36 -6.53
CA PHE A 98 -0.09 -8.88 -7.73
C PHE A 98 0.55 -9.99 -8.52
N ARG A 99 0.53 -9.81 -9.84
CA ARG A 99 1.36 -10.58 -10.76
C ARG A 99 2.63 -9.81 -11.05
N ASN A 100 3.76 -10.47 -10.80
CA ASN A 100 5.07 -10.06 -11.26
C ASN A 100 5.58 -11.09 -12.28
N ARG A 101 5.74 -10.65 -13.54
CA ARG A 101 6.10 -11.50 -14.70
C ARG A 101 5.12 -12.68 -14.84
N GLU A 102 5.54 -13.86 -14.40
CA GLU A 102 4.79 -15.12 -14.50
C GLU A 102 4.22 -15.59 -13.16
N LYS A 103 4.60 -14.94 -12.05
CA LYS A 103 4.22 -15.38 -10.72
C LYS A 103 3.21 -14.42 -10.11
N LYS A 104 2.11 -14.97 -9.60
CA LYS A 104 1.19 -14.26 -8.71
C LYS A 104 1.62 -14.48 -7.27
N TYR A 105 1.47 -13.46 -6.44
CA TYR A 105 1.67 -13.54 -5.00
C TYR A 105 0.59 -12.73 -4.30
N LEU A 106 0.15 -13.23 -3.14
CA LEU A 106 -0.74 -12.46 -2.28
C LEU A 106 0.08 -11.37 -1.59
N LEU A 107 -0.53 -10.21 -1.39
CA LEU A 107 0.11 -9.04 -0.79
C LEU A 107 0.00 -9.09 0.74
N GLY A 108 0.55 -10.14 1.34
CA GLY A 108 0.55 -10.39 2.77
C GLY A 108 0.93 -11.83 3.11
N GLY A 109 0.99 -12.15 4.39
CA GLY A 109 1.57 -13.40 4.84
C GLY A 109 1.31 -13.74 6.30
N ARG A 110 2.04 -14.75 6.79
CA ARG A 110 2.07 -15.13 8.20
C ARG A 110 3.41 -14.79 8.84
N LYS A 111 3.38 -14.61 10.15
CA LYS A 111 4.54 -14.61 11.03
C LYS A 111 4.74 -16.03 11.56
N ASP A 112 5.90 -16.58 11.30
CA ASP A 112 6.32 -17.85 11.85
C ASP A 112 6.48 -17.71 13.37
N SER A 113 5.84 -18.60 14.14
CA SER A 113 5.79 -18.51 15.60
C SER A 113 7.12 -18.86 16.28
N GLU A 114 7.98 -19.65 15.64
CA GLU A 114 9.24 -20.12 16.22
C GLU A 114 10.37 -19.12 15.95
N THR A 115 10.42 -18.62 14.71
CA THR A 115 11.50 -17.75 14.23
C THR A 115 11.12 -16.27 14.26
N GLY A 116 9.83 -15.95 14.36
CA GLY A 116 9.31 -14.61 14.19
C GLY A 116 9.40 -14.09 12.75
N GLN A 117 9.85 -14.90 11.79
CA GLN A 117 10.04 -14.50 10.40
C GLN A 117 8.71 -14.38 9.66
N HIS A 118 8.63 -13.42 8.74
CA HIS A 118 7.44 -13.20 7.93
C HIS A 118 7.56 -13.95 6.60
N THR A 119 6.53 -14.72 6.24
CA THR A 119 6.48 -15.46 4.98
C THR A 119 5.25 -15.05 4.17
N ASN A 120 5.48 -14.55 2.96
CA ASN A 120 4.40 -14.22 2.02
C ASN A 120 3.62 -15.46 1.60
N TYR A 121 2.31 -15.34 1.49
CA TYR A 121 1.51 -16.41 0.94
C TYR A 121 1.77 -16.61 -0.55
N LYS A 122 1.86 -17.88 -0.95
CA LYS A 122 1.72 -18.25 -2.36
C LYS A 122 0.30 -17.90 -2.82
N TYR A 123 0.17 -17.49 -4.08
CA TYR A 123 -1.14 -17.23 -4.65
C TYR A 123 -2.08 -18.42 -4.50
N LYS A 124 -3.27 -18.16 -3.96
CA LYS A 124 -4.37 -19.11 -3.84
C LYS A 124 -5.67 -18.32 -3.87
N MET A 125 -6.69 -18.85 -4.56
CA MET A 125 -8.04 -18.26 -4.57
C MET A 125 -8.66 -18.26 -3.16
N GLY A 126 -9.66 -17.40 -2.96
CA GLY A 126 -10.34 -17.22 -1.67
C GLY A 126 -9.63 -16.27 -0.72
N VAL A 127 -10.19 -16.16 0.48
CA VAL A 127 -9.73 -15.27 1.55
C VAL A 127 -8.94 -16.08 2.57
N HIS A 128 -7.79 -15.54 2.99
CA HIS A 128 -6.89 -16.19 3.95
C HIS A 128 -6.50 -15.16 5.00
N GLU A 129 -6.72 -15.48 6.28
CA GLU A 129 -6.25 -14.67 7.40
C GLU A 129 -4.75 -14.41 7.30
N ALA A 130 -4.32 -13.20 7.63
CA ALA A 130 -2.94 -12.77 7.50
C ALA A 130 -2.47 -12.05 8.78
N ASP A 131 -1.20 -12.25 9.14
CA ASP A 131 -0.55 -11.53 10.24
C ASP A 131 -0.04 -10.15 9.79
N TYR A 132 0.14 -9.96 8.48
CA TYR A 132 0.49 -8.68 7.87
C TYR A 132 0.01 -8.61 6.41
N ILE A 133 -0.15 -7.39 5.91
CA ILE A 133 -0.53 -7.09 4.53
C ILE A 133 0.34 -5.98 3.93
N SER A 134 0.73 -6.11 2.66
CA SER A 134 1.52 -5.10 1.95
C SER A 134 0.65 -3.94 1.43
N ASN A 135 1.27 -2.77 1.27
CA ASN A 135 0.58 -1.52 0.93
C ASN A 135 0.08 -1.40 -0.52
N GLY A 136 0.59 -2.23 -1.44
CA GLY A 136 0.48 -1.96 -2.88
C GLY A 136 -0.92 -2.06 -3.46
N PHE A 137 -1.77 -2.94 -2.95
CA PHE A 137 -3.20 -3.00 -3.27
C PHE A 137 -3.98 -3.60 -2.11
N ARG A 138 -4.64 -2.75 -1.33
CA ARG A 138 -5.43 -3.17 -0.16
C ARG A 138 -6.60 -2.25 0.10
N LEU A 139 -7.64 -2.81 0.70
CA LEU A 139 -8.80 -2.14 1.25
C LEU A 139 -8.69 -2.10 2.78
N ILE A 140 -9.07 -0.98 3.38
CA ILE A 140 -9.06 -0.74 4.82
C ILE A 140 -10.41 -0.17 5.23
N ARG A 141 -10.99 -0.71 6.31
CA ARG A 141 -12.13 -0.12 7.01
C ARG A 141 -11.69 1.15 7.73
N LEU A 142 -12.39 2.26 7.51
CA LEU A 142 -12.07 3.51 8.18
C LEU A 142 -12.68 3.63 9.58
N ASN A 143 -13.51 2.67 10.02
CA ASN A 143 -14.05 2.59 11.38
C ASN A 143 -13.77 1.22 12.02
N PRO A 144 -13.00 1.14 13.11
CA PRO A 144 -12.28 2.25 13.75
C PRO A 144 -11.15 2.80 12.88
N LEU A 145 -10.85 4.09 12.97
CA LEU A 145 -9.75 4.68 12.20
C LEU A 145 -8.41 4.29 12.83
N VAL A 146 -7.58 3.58 12.06
CA VAL A 146 -6.18 3.31 12.42
C VAL A 146 -5.26 3.97 11.40
N LEU A 147 -4.35 4.82 11.88
CA LEU A 147 -3.44 5.58 11.04
C LEU A 147 -2.07 4.89 10.97
N PRO A 148 -1.44 4.80 9.78
CA PRO A 148 -0.04 4.41 9.68
C PRO A 148 0.86 5.34 10.51
N ASP A 149 1.93 4.80 11.09
CA ASP A 149 2.92 5.63 11.79
C ASP A 149 3.60 6.61 10.81
N VAL A 150 3.44 7.90 11.13
CA VAL A 150 3.93 9.02 10.32
C VAL A 150 5.44 9.16 10.35
N ASN A 151 6.10 8.54 11.33
CA ASN A 151 7.55 8.61 11.50
C ASN A 151 8.30 7.66 10.58
N TYR A 152 7.61 6.70 9.96
CA TYR A 152 8.24 5.80 9.00
C TYR A 152 8.56 6.54 7.71
N THR A 153 9.85 6.76 7.52
CA THR A 153 10.38 7.41 6.33
C THR A 153 10.30 6.48 5.12
N VAL A 154 10.47 5.17 5.33
CA VAL A 154 10.71 4.19 4.28
C VAL A 154 10.41 2.77 4.76
N GLY A 155 9.69 2.00 3.95
CA GLY A 155 9.65 0.54 4.04
C GLY A 155 8.97 0.04 5.31
N TYR A 156 8.38 -1.15 5.25
CA TYR A 156 7.79 -1.82 6.41
C TYR A 156 6.71 -1.05 7.20
N THR A 157 6.24 0.07 6.66
CA THR A 157 5.01 0.76 7.09
C THR A 157 3.81 -0.19 7.11
N ASP A 158 3.82 -1.23 6.26
CA ASP A 158 2.87 -2.33 6.27
C ASP A 158 2.92 -3.17 7.54
N TRP A 159 4.11 -3.46 8.07
CA TRP A 159 4.26 -4.29 9.27
C TRP A 159 3.95 -3.53 10.54
N ASP A 160 4.44 -2.30 10.65
CA ASP A 160 4.06 -1.47 11.79
C ASP A 160 2.55 -1.24 11.83
N TYR A 161 1.94 -0.98 10.67
CA TYR A 161 0.49 -0.88 10.56
C TYR A 161 -0.21 -2.19 10.98
N ALA A 162 0.30 -3.35 10.55
CA ALA A 162 -0.23 -4.64 10.96
C ALA A 162 -0.14 -4.86 12.49
N GLU A 163 0.96 -4.46 13.13
CA GLU A 163 1.09 -4.51 14.59
C GLU A 163 0.12 -3.56 15.29
N GLN A 164 -0.10 -2.36 14.74
CA GLN A 164 -1.07 -1.41 15.30
C GLN A 164 -2.50 -1.95 15.22
N LEU A 165 -2.85 -2.63 14.14
CA LEU A 165 -4.13 -3.34 14.02
C LEU A 165 -4.23 -4.47 15.05
N ALA A 166 -3.21 -5.32 15.16
CA ALA A 166 -3.20 -6.42 16.12
C ALA A 166 -3.32 -5.95 17.58
N LYS A 167 -2.64 -4.84 17.96
CA LYS A 167 -2.75 -4.23 19.30
C LYS A 167 -4.17 -3.74 19.64
N GLN A 168 -4.96 -3.45 18.62
CA GLN A 168 -6.37 -3.04 18.76
C GLN A 168 -7.34 -4.22 18.60
N GLY A 169 -6.82 -5.46 18.45
CA GLY A 169 -7.64 -6.64 18.24
C GLY A 169 -8.29 -6.69 16.85
N LEU A 170 -7.73 -5.99 15.87
CA LEU A 170 -8.24 -5.92 14.51
C LEU A 170 -7.52 -6.95 13.62
N SER A 171 -8.31 -7.79 12.95
CA SER A 171 -7.80 -8.86 12.09
C SER A 171 -7.58 -8.39 10.65
N MET A 172 -6.71 -9.10 9.93
CA MET A 172 -6.38 -8.82 8.52
C MET A 172 -6.52 -10.08 7.68
N ALA A 173 -6.70 -9.89 6.38
CA ALA A 173 -6.70 -10.98 5.41
C ALA A 173 -6.01 -10.60 4.10
N VAL A 174 -5.70 -11.63 3.31
CA VAL A 174 -5.36 -11.51 1.90
C VAL A 174 -6.38 -12.27 1.06
N THR A 175 -6.61 -11.81 -0.17
CA THR A 175 -7.52 -12.46 -1.11
C THR A 175 -6.89 -12.75 -2.45
N GLY A 176 -7.13 -13.95 -2.97
CA GLY A 176 -6.80 -14.32 -4.35
C GLY A 176 -7.83 -13.83 -5.38
N ASN A 177 -8.94 -13.23 -4.93
CA ASN A 177 -10.07 -12.87 -5.78
C ASN A 177 -9.84 -11.52 -6.50
N ALA A 178 -9.21 -10.56 -5.82
CA ALA A 178 -8.96 -9.22 -6.35
C ALA A 178 -7.45 -8.98 -6.56
N GLY A 179 -7.06 -8.44 -7.71
CA GLY A 179 -5.65 -8.17 -7.94
C GLY A 179 -5.33 -7.46 -9.26
N GLY A 180 -4.04 -7.41 -9.56
CA GLY A 180 -3.54 -6.70 -10.72
C GLY A 180 -2.09 -7.04 -11.06
N TYR A 181 -1.45 -6.09 -11.74
CA TYR A 181 -0.09 -6.17 -12.23
C TYR A 181 0.74 -5.09 -11.57
N HIS A 182 1.88 -5.46 -11.01
CA HIS A 182 2.87 -4.50 -10.53
C HIS A 182 3.92 -4.29 -11.61
N LYS A 183 4.09 -3.05 -12.08
CA LYS A 183 5.07 -2.74 -13.11
C LYS A 183 6.47 -2.97 -12.54
N HIS A 184 7.33 -3.59 -13.35
CA HIS A 184 8.78 -3.54 -13.16
C HIS A 184 9.32 -2.61 -14.23
N MET A 185 10.02 -1.55 -13.83
CA MET A 185 10.61 -0.62 -14.78
C MET A 185 11.76 -1.33 -15.51
N LYS A 186 11.62 -1.54 -16.82
CA LYS A 186 12.69 -1.99 -17.72
C LYS A 186 13.11 -0.87 -18.64
N ASN A 187 14.40 -0.80 -18.99
CA ASN A 187 14.88 0.17 -19.98
C ASN A 187 14.51 -0.33 -21.39
N ASN A 188 14.85 0.45 -22.40
CA ASN A 188 14.61 0.11 -23.82
C ASN A 188 15.38 -1.16 -24.26
N GLN A 189 16.33 -1.63 -23.47
CA GLN A 189 17.11 -2.85 -23.67
C GLN A 189 16.50 -4.07 -22.94
N GLY A 190 15.37 -3.89 -22.26
CA GLY A 190 14.71 -4.96 -21.50
C GLY A 190 15.40 -5.31 -20.17
N GLU A 191 16.45 -4.59 -19.82
CA GLU A 191 17.15 -4.71 -18.53
C GLU A 191 16.33 -4.03 -17.45
N MET A 192 16.44 -4.53 -16.22
CA MET A 192 15.82 -3.86 -15.08
C MET A 192 16.43 -2.47 -14.96
N VAL A 193 15.60 -1.42 -15.07
CA VAL A 193 16.01 -0.11 -14.57
C VAL A 193 15.89 -0.24 -13.07
N PRO A 194 16.98 -0.23 -12.28
CA PRO A 194 16.83 -0.01 -10.85
C PRO A 194 15.97 1.24 -10.72
N ALA A 195 14.84 1.12 -10.01
CA ALA A 195 13.86 2.19 -9.93
C ALA A 195 14.57 3.52 -9.61
N TYR A 196 14.71 4.38 -10.61
CA TYR A 196 15.35 5.70 -10.53
C TYR A 196 16.87 5.74 -10.23
N ASN A 197 17.55 6.68 -10.90
CA ASN A 197 18.96 7.07 -10.83
C ASN A 197 19.85 6.38 -9.74
N PRO A 198 20.75 5.44 -10.13
CA PRO A 198 21.51 4.62 -9.19
C PRO A 198 22.46 5.41 -8.29
N LEU A 199 23.02 6.56 -8.68
CA LEU A 199 24.03 7.23 -7.84
C LEU A 199 23.45 7.97 -6.63
N ARG A 200 22.29 8.62 -6.78
CA ARG A 200 21.64 9.35 -5.66
C ARG A 200 20.87 8.44 -4.73
N TYR A 201 20.28 7.35 -5.25
CA TYR A 201 19.61 6.39 -4.40
C TYR A 201 20.56 5.36 -3.82
N TYR A 202 21.64 4.89 -4.47
CA TYR A 202 22.49 3.85 -3.89
C TYR A 202 23.19 4.28 -2.59
N VAL A 203 23.61 5.54 -2.49
CA VAL A 203 24.13 6.13 -1.24
C VAL A 203 23.00 6.21 -0.20
N ARG A 204 21.84 6.74 -0.57
CA ARG A 204 20.66 6.78 0.31
C ARG A 204 20.12 5.39 0.66
N SER A 205 20.24 4.38 -0.19
CA SER A 205 19.71 3.01 -0.03
C SER A 205 20.60 2.23 0.91
N ARG A 206 21.92 2.42 0.87
CA ARG A 206 22.80 1.82 1.90
C ARG A 206 22.58 2.45 3.26
N GLU A 207 22.51 3.78 3.34
CA GLU A 207 22.20 4.49 4.59
C GLU A 207 20.79 4.14 5.10
N ARG A 208 19.81 4.03 4.20
CA ARG A 208 18.41 3.63 4.48
C ARG A 208 18.31 2.17 4.88
N THR A 209 18.92 1.23 4.17
CA THR A 209 18.99 -0.18 4.56
C THR A 209 19.70 -0.34 5.89
N GLN A 210 20.75 0.44 6.16
CA GLN A 210 21.44 0.43 7.45
C GLN A 210 20.57 1.02 8.58
N GLN A 211 19.94 2.18 8.37
CA GLN A 211 18.99 2.79 9.31
C GLN A 211 17.79 1.88 9.59
N MET A 212 17.27 1.24 8.54
CA MET A 212 16.22 0.22 8.66
C MET A 212 16.74 -0.95 9.46
N LYS A 213 17.91 -1.51 9.13
CA LYS A 213 18.50 -2.61 9.88
C LYS A 213 18.70 -2.27 11.35
N GLU A 214 19.28 -1.12 11.67
CA GLU A 214 19.48 -0.66 13.05
C GLU A 214 18.16 -0.51 13.80
N TYR A 215 17.18 0.16 13.20
CA TYR A 215 15.86 0.31 13.79
C TYR A 215 15.20 -1.06 14.02
N PHE A 216 15.27 -1.96 13.05
CA PHE A 216 14.66 -3.29 13.12
C PHE A 216 15.27 -4.16 14.20
N MET A 217 16.60 -4.20 14.22
CA MET A 217 17.35 -4.86 15.29
C MET A 217 16.99 -4.26 16.66
N SER A 218 16.74 -2.96 16.75
CA SER A 218 16.34 -2.31 18.01
C SER A 218 14.89 -2.59 18.45
N LYS A 219 13.94 -2.65 17.51
CA LYS A 219 12.50 -2.80 17.81
C LYS A 219 12.04 -4.26 17.87
N TRP A 220 12.58 -5.09 16.99
CA TRP A 220 12.13 -6.48 16.80
C TRP A 220 13.22 -7.53 16.98
N GLY A 221 14.49 -7.12 17.11
CA GLY A 221 15.61 -8.04 17.34
C GLY A 221 16.09 -8.80 16.09
N TYR A 222 15.51 -8.56 14.91
CA TYR A 222 15.95 -9.16 13.66
C TYR A 222 15.67 -8.25 12.46
N TYR A 223 16.42 -8.45 11.36
CA TYR A 223 16.16 -7.84 10.06
C TYR A 223 15.73 -8.96 9.08
N PRO A 224 14.50 -8.92 8.56
CA PRO A 224 13.99 -9.92 7.62
C PRO A 224 14.67 -9.79 6.25
N ASP A 225 15.17 -10.93 5.76
CA ASP A 225 15.85 -11.07 4.47
C ASP A 225 14.92 -10.96 3.26
#